data_AF-A0A316KK74-F1
#
_entry.id   AF-A0A316KK74-F1
#
_cell.length_a   1.000
_cell.length_b   1.000
_cell.length_c   1.000
_cell.angle_alpha   90.00
_cell.angle_beta   90.00
_cell.angle_gamma   90.00
#
_symmetry.space_group_name_H-M   'P 1'
#
loop_
_entity.id
_entity.type
_entity.pdbx_description
1 polymer ?
#
loop_
_entity_poly.entity_id
_entity_poly.type
_entity_poly.pdbx_seq_one_letter_code
_entity_poly.pdbx_strand_id
1 'polypeptide(L)'
;MGTGPIRVLTIGCSCINRFQFDFFQTRHPATAPQFVRSLFDWNITSLNGTQAVLQHAVAGTLRDAIEAKQDYTVEWDVLLFNKRLPGLCLFHEQDIAKSFEEPGQKDTLVSKLTHQAAPFLSPDYAGRTHLVWSNIQPNLPDTVDNVTPWEDFQLTEPHYKSITRLARRLFGRNTTFSFLSLAEDAEPELHRLQDVYLIDLPRGSDYEGPPHLYDSILQNILTAPHS
;
A
#
# COMPACT_ATOMS: atom_id res chain seq x y z
N MET A 1 0.69 22.92 20.17
CA MET A 1 0.64 21.47 19.83
C MET A 1 0.79 21.39 18.33
N GLY A 2 1.86 20.75 17.87
CA GLY A 2 2.60 21.16 16.68
C GLY A 2 1.85 21.02 15.36
N THR A 3 1.99 22.08 14.54
CA THR A 3 1.76 22.15 13.08
C THR A 3 2.77 21.28 12.31
N GLY A 4 2.98 20.05 12.78
CA GLY A 4 3.95 19.14 12.17
C GLY A 4 3.54 18.78 10.74
N PRO A 5 4.50 18.57 9.82
CA PRO A 5 4.20 18.20 8.45
C PRO A 5 3.41 16.89 8.39
N ILE A 6 2.72 16.65 7.28
CA ILE A 6 1.97 15.40 7.06
C ILE A 6 2.82 14.48 6.22
N ARG A 7 2.96 13.23 6.65
CA ARG A 7 3.53 12.15 5.84
C ARG A 7 2.39 11.29 5.31
N VAL A 8 2.27 11.18 4.01
CA VAL A 8 1.31 10.31 3.32
C VAL A 8 2.06 9.07 2.82
N LEU A 9 1.55 7.88 3.17
CA LEU A 9 2.10 6.59 2.75
C LEU A 9 1.00 5.72 2.15
N THR A 10 1.40 4.89 1.19
CA THR A 10 0.60 3.76 0.74
C THR A 10 0.73 2.61 1.73
N ILE A 11 -0.36 1.90 2.01
CA ILE A 11 -0.38 0.67 2.81
C ILE A 11 -1.14 -0.45 2.10
N GLY A 12 -1.25 -0.42 0.78
CA GLY A 12 -1.94 -1.45 0.04
C GLY A 12 -2.34 -0.99 -1.35
N CYS A 13 -3.23 -1.77 -1.96
CA CYS A 13 -2.87 -2.32 -3.25
C CYS A 13 -2.91 -1.34 -4.44
N SER A 14 -2.09 -1.73 -5.40
CA SER A 14 -2.08 -1.32 -6.79
C SER A 14 -1.29 -0.06 -7.11
N CYS A 15 -0.73 -0.10 -8.31
CA CYS A 15 0.07 0.96 -8.90
C CYS A 15 -0.73 2.26 -9.00
N ILE A 16 -2.06 2.19 -8.97
CA ILE A 16 -2.94 3.36 -8.99
C ILE A 16 -2.64 4.35 -7.87
N ASN A 17 -2.34 3.89 -6.64
CA ASN A 17 -2.03 4.80 -5.54
C ASN A 17 -0.82 5.67 -5.90
N ARG A 18 0.21 5.04 -6.46
CA ARG A 18 1.44 5.73 -6.84
C ARG A 18 1.24 6.64 -8.05
N PHE A 19 0.52 6.18 -9.08
CA PHE A 19 0.15 7.02 -10.22
C PHE A 19 -0.64 8.26 -9.78
N GLN A 20 -1.65 8.10 -8.92
CA GLN A 20 -2.45 9.21 -8.43
C GLN A 20 -1.63 10.20 -7.59
N PHE A 21 -0.70 9.71 -6.78
CA PHE A 21 0.23 10.58 -6.04
C PHE A 21 1.16 11.33 -7.00
N ASP A 22 1.74 10.66 -8.00
CA ASP A 22 2.62 11.28 -9.01
C ASP A 22 1.88 12.35 -9.84
N PHE A 23 0.64 12.09 -10.27
CA PHE A 23 -0.19 13.06 -10.97
C PHE A 23 -0.54 14.26 -10.08
N PHE A 24 -0.86 14.01 -8.81
CA PHE A 24 -1.13 15.08 -7.86
C PHE A 24 0.11 15.95 -7.63
N GLN A 25 1.28 15.35 -7.39
CA GLN A 25 2.53 16.06 -7.16
C GLN A 25 2.98 16.87 -8.38
N THR A 26 2.72 16.37 -9.60
CA THR A 26 2.99 17.12 -10.84
C THR A 26 2.20 18.44 -10.89
N ARG A 27 0.97 18.45 -10.35
CA ARG A 27 0.10 19.63 -10.30
C ARG A 27 0.30 20.48 -9.04
N HIS A 28 0.82 19.87 -7.97
CA HIS A 28 1.05 20.49 -6.67
C HIS A 28 2.48 20.22 -6.16
N PRO A 29 3.53 20.69 -6.84
CA PRO A 29 4.92 20.30 -6.55
C PRO A 29 5.38 20.64 -5.13
N ALA A 30 4.81 21.68 -4.51
CA ALA A 30 5.09 22.06 -3.13
C ALA A 30 4.71 20.99 -2.09
N THR A 31 3.79 20.09 -2.45
CA THR A 31 3.33 18.99 -1.58
C THR A 31 4.22 17.75 -1.67
N ALA A 32 5.14 17.70 -2.64
CA ALA A 32 5.89 16.49 -2.95
C ALA A 32 6.64 15.87 -1.76
N PRO A 33 7.26 16.63 -0.84
CA PRO A 33 7.93 16.08 0.33
C PRO A 33 7.02 15.32 1.31
N GLN A 34 5.70 15.48 1.21
CA GLN A 34 4.72 14.84 2.08
C GLN A 34 4.45 13.39 1.66
N PHE A 35 4.64 13.05 0.37
CA PHE A 35 4.34 11.72 -0.17
C PHE A 35 5.61 10.87 -0.20
N VAL A 36 5.76 10.01 0.81
CA VAL A 36 6.96 9.20 0.99
C VAL A 36 6.78 7.86 0.27
N ARG A 37 7.82 7.43 -0.44
CA ARG A 37 7.81 6.11 -1.09
C ARG A 37 7.89 4.99 -0.06
N SER A 38 7.22 3.88 -0.34
CA SER A 38 6.99 2.80 0.60
C SER A 38 7.12 1.42 -0.08
N LEU A 39 7.19 0.35 0.72
CA LEU A 39 7.18 -1.04 0.27
C LEU A 39 5.94 -1.40 -0.57
N PHE A 40 4.84 -0.67 -0.39
CA PHE A 40 3.59 -0.92 -1.08
C PHE A 40 3.53 -0.25 -2.46
N ASP A 41 4.39 0.73 -2.73
CA ASP A 41 4.39 1.40 -4.03
C ASP A 41 4.86 0.44 -5.12
N TRP A 42 4.12 0.40 -6.22
CA TRP A 42 4.39 -0.48 -7.36
C TRP A 42 4.30 -1.99 -7.04
N ASN A 43 3.67 -2.35 -5.91
CA ASN A 43 3.45 -3.74 -5.55
C ASN A 43 1.96 -4.02 -5.39
N ILE A 44 1.55 -5.24 -5.73
CA ILE A 44 0.19 -5.70 -5.49
C ILE A 44 0.17 -6.26 -4.07
N THR A 45 -0.59 -5.62 -3.19
CA THR A 45 -0.64 -6.03 -1.78
C THR A 45 -2.06 -6.10 -1.27
N SER A 46 -2.55 -7.30 -0.99
CA SER A 46 -3.89 -7.50 -0.45
C SER A 46 -4.03 -6.95 0.99
N LEU A 47 -5.23 -7.00 1.56
CA LEU A 47 -5.43 -6.62 2.97
C LEU A 47 -4.68 -7.55 3.92
N ASN A 48 -4.58 -8.84 3.58
CA ASN A 48 -3.74 -9.81 4.29
C ASN A 48 -2.26 -9.40 4.24
N GLY A 49 -1.74 -9.02 3.07
CA GLY A 49 -0.37 -8.53 2.92
C GLY A 49 -0.10 -7.24 3.71
N THR A 50 -1.07 -6.32 3.69
CA THR A 50 -1.03 -5.10 4.50
C THR A 50 -0.92 -5.42 5.98
N GLN A 51 -1.76 -6.31 6.48
CA GLN A 51 -1.71 -6.74 7.86
C GLN A 51 -0.38 -7.42 8.20
N ALA A 52 0.11 -8.33 7.35
CA ALA A 52 1.36 -9.05 7.59
C ALA A 52 2.55 -8.09 7.73
N VAL A 53 2.70 -7.14 6.81
CA VAL A 53 3.76 -6.11 6.87
C VAL A 53 3.64 -5.29 8.15
N LEU A 54 2.43 -4.81 8.50
CA LEU A 54 2.23 -4.01 9.71
C LEU A 54 2.45 -4.83 11.00
N GLN A 55 2.07 -6.10 11.04
CA GLN A 55 2.33 -7.00 12.16
C GLN A 55 3.83 -7.19 12.37
N HIS A 56 4.57 -7.48 11.29
CA HIS A 56 6.02 -7.60 11.33
C HIS A 56 6.71 -6.30 11.75
N ALA A 57 6.24 -5.15 11.26
CA ALA A 57 6.76 -3.84 11.64
C ALA A 57 6.56 -3.56 13.14
N VAL A 58 5.34 -3.80 13.65
CA VAL A 58 5.01 -3.65 15.08
C VAL A 58 5.82 -4.60 15.96
N ALA A 59 6.11 -5.81 15.47
CA ALA A 59 6.90 -6.81 16.19
C ALA A 59 8.41 -6.56 16.11
N GLY A 60 8.87 -5.61 15.28
CA GLY A 60 10.29 -5.37 15.03
C GLY A 60 10.98 -6.44 14.16
N THR A 61 10.21 -7.27 13.45
CA THR A 61 10.69 -8.42 12.66
C THR A 61 10.55 -8.23 11.15
N LEU A 62 10.12 -7.05 10.68
CA LEU A 62 9.95 -6.77 9.25
C LEU A 62 11.26 -6.84 8.47
N ARG A 63 12.36 -6.32 9.04
CA ARG A 63 13.68 -6.41 8.41
C ARG A 63 14.07 -7.86 8.19
N ASP A 64 13.95 -8.69 9.24
CA ASP A 64 14.28 -10.11 9.17
C ASP A 64 13.40 -10.87 8.16
N ALA A 65 12.13 -10.46 8.01
CA ALA A 65 11.23 -11.04 7.02
C ALA A 65 11.66 -10.69 5.57
N ILE A 66 12.11 -9.45 5.35
CA ILE A 66 12.62 -8.99 4.05
C ILE A 66 13.99 -9.61 3.75
N GLU A 67 14.88 -9.71 4.73
CA GLU A 67 16.26 -10.19 4.51
C GLU A 67 16.35 -11.73 4.36
N ALA A 68 15.27 -12.47 4.68
CA ALA A 68 15.19 -13.92 4.55
C ALA A 68 15.06 -14.38 3.08
N LYS A 69 16.16 -14.33 2.33
CA LYS A 69 16.24 -14.69 0.90
C LYS A 69 15.63 -16.05 0.54
N GLN A 70 15.71 -17.04 1.44
CA GLN A 70 15.16 -18.38 1.24
C GLN A 70 13.63 -18.43 1.25
N ASP A 71 12.98 -17.39 1.76
CA ASP A 71 11.53 -17.31 1.87
C ASP A 71 10.89 -16.67 0.63
N TYR A 72 11.71 -16.24 -0.33
CA TYR A 72 11.24 -15.75 -1.61
C TYR A 72 11.01 -16.88 -2.61
N THR A 73 9.91 -16.79 -3.36
CA THR A 73 9.58 -17.72 -4.45
C THR A 73 9.18 -16.95 -5.70
N VAL A 74 9.50 -17.51 -6.85
CA VAL A 74 9.03 -17.04 -8.16
C VAL A 74 7.90 -17.95 -8.60
N GLU A 75 6.76 -17.37 -8.97
CA GLU A 75 5.64 -18.07 -9.57
C GLU A 75 5.36 -17.49 -10.97
N TRP A 76 4.84 -18.32 -11.88
CA TRP A 76 4.59 -17.98 -13.29
C TRP A 76 5.79 -17.33 -14.00
N ASP A 77 7.02 -17.69 -13.59
CA ASP A 77 8.31 -17.19 -14.10
C ASP A 77 8.57 -15.67 -13.96
N VAL A 78 7.60 -14.89 -13.45
CA VAL A 78 7.68 -13.41 -13.44
C VAL A 78 7.19 -12.76 -12.16
N LEU A 79 6.51 -13.48 -11.27
CA LEU A 79 5.93 -12.92 -10.05
C LEU A 79 6.70 -13.37 -8.81
N LEU A 80 7.10 -12.41 -7.98
CA LEU A 80 7.90 -12.66 -6.78
C LEU A 80 7.05 -12.52 -5.51
N PHE A 81 7.14 -13.51 -4.63
CA PHE A 81 6.44 -13.56 -3.35
C PHE A 81 7.43 -13.78 -2.20
N ASN A 82 7.01 -13.47 -0.98
CA ASN A 82 7.74 -13.81 0.24
C ASN A 82 6.80 -14.54 1.21
N LYS A 83 7.17 -15.75 1.62
CA LYS A 83 6.35 -16.61 2.50
C LYS A 83 6.02 -15.99 3.86
N ARG A 84 6.84 -15.07 4.36
CA ARG A 84 6.61 -14.34 5.61
C ARG A 84 5.72 -13.11 5.42
N LEU A 85 5.50 -12.68 4.18
CA LEU A 85 4.66 -11.54 3.83
C LEU A 85 3.52 -12.00 2.89
N PRO A 86 2.62 -12.88 3.36
CA PRO A 86 1.56 -13.44 2.52
C PRO A 86 0.66 -12.33 1.97
N GLY A 87 0.31 -12.40 0.68
CA GLY A 87 -0.51 -11.38 0.01
C GLY A 87 0.28 -10.15 -0.49
N LEU A 88 1.61 -10.14 -0.37
CA LEU A 88 2.50 -9.19 -1.06
C LEU A 88 3.09 -9.84 -2.32
N CYS A 89 2.73 -9.30 -3.48
CA CYS A 89 3.28 -9.65 -4.79
C CYS A 89 4.15 -8.51 -5.31
N LEU A 90 5.43 -8.82 -5.57
CA LEU A 90 6.44 -7.88 -6.07
C LEU A 90 6.34 -7.75 -7.60
N PHE A 91 5.20 -7.20 -8.04
CA PHE A 91 4.72 -7.28 -9.42
C PHE A 91 5.64 -6.65 -10.46
N HIS A 92 6.35 -5.58 -10.08
CA HIS A 92 7.25 -4.85 -10.99
C HIS A 92 8.72 -5.33 -10.92
N GLU A 93 9.00 -6.49 -10.31
CA GLU A 93 10.33 -7.08 -10.21
C GLU A 93 10.58 -8.20 -11.26
N GLN A 94 9.92 -8.14 -12.42
CA GLN A 94 9.97 -9.22 -13.43
C GLN A 94 11.38 -9.55 -13.90
N ASP A 95 12.26 -8.55 -14.04
CA ASP A 95 13.65 -8.77 -14.48
C ASP A 95 14.44 -9.54 -13.42
N ILE A 96 14.21 -9.24 -12.14
CA ILE A 96 14.78 -9.97 -11.00
C ILE A 96 14.18 -11.39 -10.95
N ALA A 97 12.87 -11.54 -11.18
CA ALA A 97 12.20 -12.83 -11.18
C ALA A 97 12.75 -13.79 -12.25
N LYS A 98 12.94 -13.28 -13.48
CA LYS A 98 13.49 -14.06 -14.61
C LYS A 98 14.92 -14.53 -14.39
N SER A 99 15.68 -13.81 -13.56
CA SER A 99 17.08 -14.09 -13.25
C SER A 99 17.28 -14.49 -11.80
N PHE A 100 16.24 -14.95 -11.10
CA PHE A 100 16.25 -15.03 -9.63
C PHE A 100 17.33 -15.93 -9.02
N GLU A 101 17.77 -16.93 -9.79
CA GLU A 101 18.84 -17.86 -9.38
C GLU A 101 20.25 -17.32 -9.67
N GLU A 102 20.39 -16.18 -10.35
CA GLU A 102 21.68 -15.54 -10.58
C GLU A 102 22.27 -14.97 -9.28
N PRO A 103 23.61 -15.06 -9.11
CA PRO A 103 24.29 -14.45 -7.97
C PRO A 103 24.00 -12.95 -7.88
N GLY A 104 23.48 -12.50 -6.73
CA GLY A 104 23.26 -11.08 -6.43
C GLY A 104 21.87 -10.53 -6.75
N GLN A 105 20.99 -11.26 -7.45
CA GLN A 105 19.62 -10.80 -7.70
C GLN A 105 18.79 -10.76 -6.41
N LYS A 106 18.91 -11.79 -5.57
CA LYS A 106 18.28 -11.83 -4.24
C LYS A 106 18.79 -10.69 -3.34
N ASP A 107 20.08 -10.38 -3.40
CA ASP A 107 20.68 -9.24 -2.68
C ASP A 107 20.14 -7.89 -3.16
N THR A 108 20.04 -7.72 -4.47
CA THR A 108 19.49 -6.50 -5.10
C THR A 108 18.04 -6.30 -4.68
N LEU A 109 17.23 -7.36 -4.72
CA LEU A 109 15.85 -7.35 -4.27
C LEU A 109 15.75 -6.95 -2.80
N VAL A 110 16.46 -7.66 -1.91
CA VAL A 110 16.42 -7.40 -0.46
C VAL A 110 16.86 -5.97 -0.14
N SER A 111 17.92 -5.47 -0.79
CA SER A 111 18.39 -4.10 -0.63
C SER A 111 17.32 -3.08 -1.02
N LYS A 112 16.69 -3.26 -2.18
CA LYS A 112 15.60 -2.43 -2.68
C LYS A 112 14.40 -2.43 -1.73
N LEU A 113 13.92 -3.60 -1.33
CA LEU A 113 12.77 -3.75 -0.43
C LEU A 113 13.06 -3.17 0.95
N THR A 114 14.28 -3.34 1.46
CA THR A 114 14.71 -2.75 2.74
C THR A 114 14.66 -1.23 2.70
N HIS A 115 15.11 -0.62 1.59
CA HIS A 115 15.02 0.81 1.39
C HIS A 115 13.57 1.28 1.31
N GLN A 116 12.72 0.58 0.55
CA GLN A 116 11.29 0.91 0.44
C GLN A 116 10.53 0.70 1.75
N ALA A 117 10.95 -0.26 2.59
CA ALA A 117 10.38 -0.51 3.90
C ALA A 117 10.84 0.47 4.98
N ALA A 118 11.76 1.40 4.69
CA ALA A 118 12.31 2.34 5.66
C ALA A 118 11.25 3.08 6.51
N PRO A 119 10.11 3.56 5.95
CA PRO A 119 9.07 4.19 6.76
C PRO A 119 8.45 3.27 7.82
N PHE A 120 8.47 1.95 7.61
CA PHE A 120 7.93 0.95 8.55
C PHE A 120 8.99 0.43 9.52
N LEU A 121 10.27 0.43 9.11
CA LEU A 121 11.41 0.07 9.94
C LEU A 121 11.83 1.21 10.89
N SER A 122 11.55 2.45 10.52
CA SER A 122 11.85 3.65 11.30
C SER A 122 10.65 4.60 11.25
N PRO A 123 9.57 4.28 11.99
CA PRO A 123 8.27 4.93 11.85
C PRO A 123 8.22 6.34 12.47
N ASP A 124 9.18 6.70 13.30
CA ASP A 124 9.22 7.99 13.98
C ASP A 124 9.14 9.16 13.00
N TYR A 125 8.21 10.07 13.28
CA TYR A 125 7.97 11.25 12.47
C TYR A 125 7.42 12.35 13.35
N ALA A 126 7.99 13.57 13.24
CA ALA A 126 7.62 14.68 14.10
C ALA A 126 6.18 15.18 13.87
N GLY A 127 5.59 14.86 12.72
CA GLY A 127 4.23 15.22 12.36
C GLY A 127 3.25 14.04 12.40
N ARG A 128 2.18 14.09 11.59
CA ARG A 128 1.20 13.00 11.51
C ARG A 128 1.46 12.11 10.29
N THR A 129 1.08 10.85 10.41
CA THR A 129 1.06 9.91 9.28
C THR A 129 -0.37 9.71 8.79
N HIS A 130 -0.59 9.82 7.49
CA HIS A 130 -1.83 9.43 6.82
C HIS A 130 -1.54 8.23 5.92
N LEU A 131 -2.38 7.20 6.01
CA LEU A 131 -2.19 5.95 5.29
C LEU A 131 -3.31 5.77 4.26
N VAL A 132 -2.93 5.44 3.04
CA VAL A 132 -3.85 5.25 1.92
C VAL A 132 -3.83 3.79 1.50
N TRP A 133 -5.00 3.16 1.52
CA TRP A 133 -5.22 1.83 0.95
C TRP A 133 -6.22 1.95 -0.19
N SER A 134 -6.00 1.24 -1.29
CA SER A 134 -6.99 1.19 -2.37
C SER A 134 -7.01 -0.17 -3.08
N ASN A 135 -8.13 -0.52 -3.69
CA ASN A 135 -8.26 -1.63 -4.64
C ASN A 135 -8.93 -1.25 -5.97
N ILE A 136 -9.11 0.05 -6.22
CA ILE A 136 -9.96 0.56 -7.31
C ILE A 136 -9.27 0.52 -8.68
N GLN A 137 -8.07 -0.04 -8.78
CA GLN A 137 -7.41 -0.20 -10.07
C GLN A 137 -8.30 -1.06 -10.99
N PRO A 138 -8.76 -0.53 -12.13
CA PRO A 138 -9.82 -1.18 -12.91
C PRO A 138 -9.50 -2.60 -13.41
N ASN A 139 -8.24 -2.84 -13.77
CA ASN A 139 -7.74 -4.14 -14.25
C ASN A 139 -7.16 -5.01 -13.12
N LEU A 140 -7.29 -4.60 -11.85
CA LEU A 140 -6.71 -5.35 -10.73
C LEU A 140 -7.26 -6.78 -10.62
N PRO A 141 -8.59 -7.05 -10.72
CA PRO A 141 -9.09 -8.42 -10.66
C PRO A 141 -8.44 -9.33 -11.68
N ASP A 142 -8.29 -8.86 -12.93
CA ASP A 142 -7.64 -9.62 -14.00
C ASP A 142 -6.14 -9.78 -13.73
N THR A 143 -5.49 -8.77 -13.16
CA THR A 143 -4.05 -8.77 -12.86
C THR A 143 -3.70 -9.77 -11.74
N VAL A 144 -4.59 -9.94 -10.77
CA VAL A 144 -4.39 -10.83 -9.62
C VAL A 144 -5.03 -12.21 -9.81
N ASP A 145 -5.72 -12.42 -10.92
CA ASP A 145 -6.37 -13.69 -11.23
C ASP A 145 -5.33 -14.83 -11.18
N ASN A 146 -5.68 -15.91 -10.49
CA ASN A 146 -4.82 -17.05 -10.16
C ASN A 146 -3.62 -16.78 -9.23
N VAL A 147 -3.38 -15.53 -8.82
CA VAL A 147 -2.24 -15.14 -7.98
C VAL A 147 -2.62 -14.95 -6.51
N THR A 148 -3.70 -14.22 -6.26
CA THR A 148 -4.21 -13.96 -4.91
C THR A 148 -5.72 -13.92 -4.98
N PRO A 149 -6.43 -14.63 -4.08
CA PRO A 149 -7.89 -14.66 -4.12
C PRO A 149 -8.50 -13.25 -4.05
N TRP A 150 -9.54 -12.99 -4.85
CA TRP A 150 -10.13 -11.64 -4.94
C TRP A 150 -10.70 -11.18 -3.59
N GLU A 151 -11.23 -12.10 -2.80
CA GLU A 151 -11.74 -11.84 -1.46
C GLU A 151 -10.70 -11.19 -0.52
N ASP A 152 -9.41 -11.42 -0.74
CA ASP A 152 -8.33 -10.81 0.05
C ASP A 152 -8.17 -9.30 -0.25
N PHE A 153 -8.76 -8.81 -1.34
CA PHE A 153 -8.82 -7.40 -1.72
C PHE A 153 -10.14 -6.73 -1.32
N GLN A 154 -11.07 -7.46 -0.70
CA GLN A 154 -12.34 -6.89 -0.25
C GLN A 154 -12.22 -6.33 1.17
N LEU A 155 -12.57 -5.05 1.34
CA LEU A 155 -12.50 -4.34 2.60
C LEU A 155 -13.60 -4.83 3.54
N THR A 156 -13.21 -5.63 4.54
CA THR A 156 -14.07 -6.15 5.60
C THR A 156 -13.83 -5.44 6.93
N GLU A 157 -14.80 -5.48 7.83
CA GLU A 157 -14.71 -4.89 9.16
C GLU A 157 -13.53 -5.45 9.98
N PRO A 158 -13.25 -6.77 9.97
CA PRO A 158 -12.04 -7.32 10.61
C PRO A 158 -10.74 -6.74 10.05
N HIS A 159 -10.62 -6.62 8.73
CA HIS A 159 -9.43 -6.03 8.09
C HIS A 159 -9.27 -4.56 8.47
N TYR A 160 -10.32 -3.76 8.31
CA TYR A 160 -10.36 -2.35 8.67
C TYR A 160 -9.92 -2.12 10.13
N LYS A 161 -10.53 -2.84 11.09
CA LYS A 161 -10.21 -2.72 12.52
C LYS A 161 -8.76 -3.07 12.82
N SER A 162 -8.30 -4.20 12.27
CA SER A 162 -6.96 -4.72 12.56
C SER A 162 -5.86 -3.87 11.94
N ILE A 163 -6.00 -3.45 10.68
CA ILE A 163 -5.05 -2.54 10.00
C ILE A 163 -4.97 -1.21 10.75
N THR A 164 -6.12 -0.61 11.05
CA THR A 164 -6.19 0.67 11.79
C THR A 164 -5.48 0.57 13.15
N ARG A 165 -5.72 -0.52 13.89
CA ARG A 165 -5.07 -0.78 15.18
C ARG A 165 -3.56 -0.95 15.05
N LEU A 166 -3.10 -1.76 14.09
CA LEU A 166 -1.67 -2.02 13.88
C LEU A 166 -0.93 -0.76 13.45
N ALA A 167 -1.49 -0.02 12.49
CA ALA A 167 -0.94 1.24 12.01
C ALA A 167 -0.84 2.29 13.13
N ARG A 168 -1.89 2.45 13.95
CA ARG A 168 -1.83 3.37 15.12
C ARG A 168 -0.84 2.93 16.19
N ARG A 169 -0.59 1.62 16.31
CA ARG A 169 0.46 1.09 17.20
C ARG A 169 1.86 1.38 16.66
N LEU A 170 2.03 1.37 15.33
CA LEU A 170 3.31 1.62 14.67
C LEU A 170 3.64 3.12 14.55
N PHE A 171 2.72 3.91 13.99
CA PHE A 171 2.91 5.31 13.62
C PHE A 171 2.34 6.31 14.63
N GLY A 172 1.72 5.81 15.71
CA GLY A 172 1.12 6.61 16.77
C GLY A 172 -0.38 6.84 16.62
N ARG A 173 -1.02 7.25 17.72
CA ARG A 173 -2.49 7.36 17.84
C ARG A 173 -3.15 8.34 16.87
N ASN A 174 -2.40 9.36 16.43
CA ASN A 174 -2.88 10.39 15.51
C ASN A 174 -2.81 9.95 14.03
N THR A 175 -2.50 8.68 13.77
CA THR A 175 -2.52 8.13 12.41
C THR A 175 -3.94 8.10 11.86
N THR A 176 -4.10 8.66 10.67
CA THR A 176 -5.36 8.77 9.93
C THR A 176 -5.32 7.94 8.65
N PHE A 177 -6.48 7.68 8.05
CA PHE A 177 -6.63 6.71 6.97
C PHE A 177 -7.50 7.26 5.83
N SER A 178 -7.27 6.72 4.64
CA SER A 178 -8.23 6.70 3.54
C SER A 178 -8.24 5.30 2.96
N PHE A 179 -9.38 4.63 3.03
CA PHE A 179 -9.65 3.34 2.39
C PHE A 179 -10.52 3.62 1.16
N LEU A 180 -9.96 3.44 -0.03
CA LEU A 180 -10.63 3.76 -1.29
C LEU A 180 -11.04 2.46 -1.96
N SER A 181 -12.34 2.23 -2.08
CA SER A 181 -12.89 0.96 -2.55
C SER A 181 -14.06 1.18 -3.49
N LEU A 182 -14.36 0.19 -4.33
CA LEU A 182 -15.68 0.08 -4.94
C LEU A 182 -16.68 -0.39 -3.88
N ALA A 183 -17.95 0.00 -4.02
CA ALA A 183 -19.01 -0.36 -3.07
C ALA A 183 -19.22 -1.89 -2.96
N GLU A 184 -19.05 -2.60 -4.07
CA GLU A 184 -19.13 -4.07 -4.16
C GLU A 184 -17.97 -4.80 -3.48
N ASP A 185 -16.84 -4.12 -3.24
CA ASP A 185 -15.67 -4.70 -2.58
C ASP A 185 -15.56 -4.31 -1.11
N ALA A 186 -16.51 -3.53 -0.59
CA ALA A 186 -16.50 -3.11 0.80
C ALA A 186 -17.75 -3.63 1.50
N GLU A 187 -17.60 -4.18 2.70
CA GLU A 187 -18.73 -4.56 3.54
C GLU A 187 -19.68 -3.36 3.76
N PRO A 188 -21.00 -3.53 3.63
CA PRO A 188 -21.98 -2.43 3.71
C PRO A 188 -21.88 -1.58 4.98
N GLU A 189 -21.49 -2.18 6.10
CA GLU A 189 -21.32 -1.50 7.38
C GLU A 189 -20.22 -0.44 7.35
N LEU A 190 -19.24 -0.57 6.45
CA LEU A 190 -18.11 0.34 6.30
C LEU A 190 -18.42 1.55 5.42
N HIS A 191 -19.49 1.49 4.60
CA HIS A 191 -19.84 2.52 3.60
C HIS A 191 -20.08 3.90 4.21
N ARG A 192 -20.37 3.98 5.52
CA ARG A 192 -20.68 5.21 6.24
C ARG A 192 -19.52 5.74 7.08
N LEU A 193 -18.38 5.05 7.09
CA LEU A 193 -17.20 5.49 7.84
C LEU A 193 -16.51 6.65 7.11
N GLN A 194 -16.10 7.67 7.86
CA GLN A 194 -15.55 8.92 7.32
C GLN A 194 -14.25 8.75 6.52
N ASP A 195 -13.50 7.69 6.80
CA ASP A 195 -12.23 7.34 6.18
C ASP A 195 -12.38 6.24 5.11
N VAL A 196 -13.61 5.84 4.77
CA VAL A 196 -13.92 4.93 3.67
C VAL A 196 -14.53 5.73 2.53
N TYR A 197 -13.84 5.76 1.40
CA TYR A 197 -14.26 6.44 0.19
C TYR A 197 -14.74 5.40 -0.82
N LEU A 198 -16.05 5.41 -1.09
CA LEU A 198 -16.62 4.61 -2.16
C LEU A 198 -16.45 5.36 -3.48
N ILE A 199 -15.67 4.77 -4.39
CA ILE A 199 -15.40 5.35 -5.70
C ILE A 199 -16.18 4.55 -6.73
N ASP A 200 -17.00 5.24 -7.52
CA ASP A 200 -17.75 4.63 -8.62
C ASP A 200 -16.89 4.64 -9.89
N LEU A 201 -16.35 3.48 -10.25
CA LEU A 201 -15.56 3.28 -11.47
C LEU A 201 -15.92 1.93 -12.12
N PRO A 202 -15.96 1.86 -13.46
CA PRO A 202 -16.05 0.58 -14.14
C PRO A 202 -14.74 -0.22 -13.98
N ARG A 203 -14.86 -1.55 -13.90
CA ARG A 203 -13.73 -2.47 -14.03
C ARG A 203 -13.43 -2.77 -15.50
N GLY A 204 -12.20 -3.20 -15.75
CA GLY A 204 -11.76 -3.71 -17.05
C GLY A 204 -10.44 -3.13 -17.52
N SER A 205 -9.85 -3.79 -18.52
CA SER A 205 -8.59 -3.41 -19.16
C SER A 205 -8.63 -2.08 -19.91
N ASP A 206 -9.82 -1.66 -20.34
CA ASP A 206 -10.00 -0.55 -21.29
C ASP A 206 -10.09 0.82 -20.59
N TYR A 207 -10.02 0.84 -19.27
CA TYR A 207 -10.22 2.03 -18.46
C TYR A 207 -9.01 2.29 -17.53
N GLU A 208 -8.26 3.35 -17.82
CA GLU A 208 -7.07 3.73 -17.04
C GLU A 208 -7.41 4.56 -15.77
N GLY A 209 -8.68 4.93 -15.59
CA GLY A 209 -9.12 5.85 -14.53
C GLY A 209 -8.71 7.31 -14.79
N PRO A 210 -9.42 8.29 -14.20
CA PRO A 210 -9.06 9.69 -14.40
C PRO A 210 -7.79 10.06 -13.61
N PRO A 211 -6.90 10.90 -14.15
CA PRO A 211 -5.65 11.28 -13.47
C PRO A 211 -5.85 12.17 -12.23
N HIS A 212 -7.08 12.64 -11.99
CA HIS A 212 -7.46 13.51 -10.88
C HIS A 212 -8.36 12.81 -9.85
N LEU A 213 -8.43 11.47 -9.89
CA LEU A 213 -9.34 10.69 -9.05
C LEU A 213 -9.12 10.96 -7.56
N TYR A 214 -7.86 11.14 -7.14
CA TYR A 214 -7.52 11.35 -5.72
C TYR A 214 -7.42 12.81 -5.31
N ASP A 215 -7.61 13.77 -6.22
CA ASP A 215 -7.32 15.18 -5.94
C ASP A 215 -7.99 15.73 -4.70
N SER A 216 -9.31 15.57 -4.63
CA SER A 216 -10.10 16.08 -3.52
C SER A 216 -9.72 15.39 -2.22
N ILE A 217 -9.46 14.08 -2.27
CA ILE A 217 -9.05 13.27 -1.13
C ILE A 217 -7.68 13.74 -0.62
N LEU A 218 -6.70 13.90 -1.51
CA LEU A 218 -5.35 14.35 -1.16
C LEU A 218 -5.33 15.79 -0.68
N GLN A 219 -6.08 16.71 -1.32
CA GLN A 219 -6.21 18.08 -0.83
C GLN A 219 -6.82 18.11 0.57
N ASN A 220 -7.86 17.32 0.83
CA ASN A 220 -8.47 17.22 2.15
C ASN A 220 -7.49 16.68 3.19
N ILE A 221 -6.71 15.65 2.86
CA ILE A 221 -5.65 15.12 3.74
C ILE A 221 -4.65 16.21 4.09
N LEU A 222 -4.24 17.04 3.13
CA LEU A 222 -3.22 18.06 3.34
C LEU A 222 -3.74 19.32 4.06
N THR A 223 -5.03 19.60 3.98
CA THR A 223 -5.66 20.82 4.52
C THR A 223 -6.46 20.59 5.80
N ALA A 224 -6.84 19.35 6.13
CA ALA A 224 -7.67 19.06 7.29
C ALA A 224 -7.00 19.52 8.60
N PRO A 225 -7.70 20.34 9.42
CA PRO A 225 -7.16 20.86 10.68
C PRO A 225 -6.85 19.74 11.68
N HIS A 226 -5.94 20.01 12.60
CA HIS A 226 -5.55 19.09 13.67
C HIS A 226 -6.74 18.86 14.63
N SER A 227 -7.41 17.71 14.53
CA SER A 227 -8.41 17.25 15.50
C SER A 227 -7.77 16.62 16.73
#